data_AF-A0A969KLJ9-F1
#
_entry.id   AF-A0A969KLJ9-F1
#
_cell.length_a   1.000
_cell.length_b   1.000
_cell.length_c   1.000
_cell.angle_alpha   90.00
_cell.angle_beta   90.00
_cell.angle_gamma   90.00
#
_symmetry.space_group_name_H-M   'P 1'
#
loop_
_entity.id
_entity.type
_entity.pdbx_description
1 polymer ?
#
loop_
_entity_poly.entity_id
_entity_poly.type
_entity_poly.pdbx_seq_one_letter_code
_entity_poly.pdbx_strand_id
1 'polypeptide(L)'
;MRDLQIASYALGDDYHDVLPKKLQEIVEFIEEQLGHKIPNRYYTDSGPILERELAQRAGLGWIGKNSMLINPKAGSTFFLAEIFLGIELEPDESFST
;
A
#
# COMPACT_ATOMS: atom_id res chain seq x y z
N MET A 1 24.85 28.77 -1.39
CA MET A 1 24.02 27.94 -0.50
C MET A 1 23.86 26.61 -1.22
N ARG A 2 24.15 25.47 -0.58
CA ARG A 2 23.70 24.18 -1.14
C ARG A 2 22.18 24.16 -0.97
N ASP A 3 21.46 23.93 -2.05
CA ASP A 3 20.02 23.73 -1.98
C ASP A 3 19.74 22.59 -0.98
N LEU A 4 18.82 22.82 -0.05
CA LEU A 4 18.43 21.81 0.93
C LEU A 4 17.79 20.64 0.18
N GLN A 5 18.32 19.43 0.39
CA GLN A 5 17.77 18.22 -0.20
C GLN A 5 16.75 17.62 0.76
N ILE A 6 15.50 17.58 0.32
CA ILE A 6 14.38 16.95 1.04
C ILE A 6 14.24 15.52 0.49
N ALA A 7 13.88 14.57 1.36
CA ALA A 7 13.60 13.21 0.95
C ALA A 7 12.51 13.17 -0.13
N SER A 8 12.65 12.33 -1.15
CA SER A 8 11.74 12.31 -2.31
C SER A 8 10.28 12.03 -1.94
N TYR A 9 10.03 11.23 -0.89
CA TYR A 9 8.68 10.91 -0.43
C TYR A 9 7.98 12.09 0.27
N ALA A 10 8.72 13.13 0.67
CA ALA A 10 8.22 14.31 1.36
C ALA A 10 8.08 15.52 0.41
N LEU A 11 8.18 15.29 -0.91
CA LEU A 11 7.95 16.29 -1.93
C LEU A 11 6.52 16.16 -2.48
N GLY A 12 5.85 17.30 -2.68
CA GLY A 12 4.49 17.34 -3.21
C GLY A 12 3.42 17.28 -2.12
N ASP A 13 2.23 16.80 -2.49
CA ASP A 13 1.12 16.62 -1.55
C ASP A 13 1.39 15.46 -0.60
N ASP A 14 0.93 15.57 0.65
CA ASP A 14 1.08 14.51 1.64
C ASP A 14 0.31 13.25 1.19
N TYR A 15 1.00 12.11 1.11
CA TYR A 15 0.38 10.86 0.71
C TYR A 15 -0.71 10.41 1.68
N HIS A 16 -0.66 10.85 2.95
CA HIS A 16 -1.71 10.61 3.94
C HIS A 16 -3.03 11.27 3.58
N ASP A 17 -3.04 12.31 2.75
CA ASP A 17 -4.27 12.97 2.28
C ASP A 17 -4.75 12.43 0.92
N VAL A 18 -3.80 11.95 0.12
CA VAL A 18 -4.06 11.48 -1.26
C VAL A 18 -4.52 10.02 -1.28
N LEU A 19 -3.82 9.13 -0.58
CA LEU A 19 -4.07 7.69 -0.66
C LEU A 19 -5.42 7.28 -0.06
N PRO A 20 -5.87 7.77 1.11
CA PRO A 20 -7.16 7.36 1.67
C PRO A 20 -8.36 7.56 0.73
N LYS A 21 -8.36 8.65 -0.05
CA LYS A 21 -9.41 8.91 -1.06
C LYS A 21 -9.43 7.84 -2.14
N LYS A 22 -8.24 7.45 -2.64
CA LYS A 22 -8.10 6.39 -3.64
C LYS A 22 -8.49 5.01 -3.09
N LEU A 23 -8.14 4.71 -1.84
CA LEU A 23 -8.52 3.46 -1.19
C LEU A 23 -10.03 3.37 -1.00
N GLN A 24 -10.68 4.49 -0.64
CA GLN A 24 -12.13 4.57 -0.57
C GLN A 24 -12.79 4.29 -1.93
N GLU A 25 -12.28 4.87 -3.03
CA GLU A 25 -12.77 4.58 -4.39
C GLU A 25 -12.68 3.08 -4.74
N ILE A 26 -11.61 2.39 -4.32
CA ILE A 26 -11.45 0.94 -4.50
C ILE A 26 -12.49 0.17 -3.67
N VAL A 27 -12.72 0.55 -2.41
CA VAL A 27 -13.75 -0.07 -1.57
C VAL A 27 -15.13 0.10 -2.20
N GLU A 28 -15.47 1.31 -2.64
CA GLU A 28 -16.75 1.60 -3.29
C GLU A 28 -16.94 0.75 -4.55
N PHE A 29 -15.90 0.64 -5.39
CA PHE A 29 -15.91 -0.25 -6.55
C PHE A 29 -16.20 -1.71 -6.16
N ILE A 30 -15.54 -2.24 -5.12
CA ILE A 30 -15.76 -3.62 -4.65
C ILE A 30 -17.21 -3.81 -4.17
N GLU A 31 -17.73 -2.87 -3.36
CA GLU A 31 -19.09 -2.92 -2.84
C GLU A 31 -20.15 -2.82 -3.95
N GLU A 32 -19.89 -2.05 -5.01
CA GLU A 32 -20.73 -2.01 -6.20
C GLU A 32 -20.76 -3.36 -6.92
N GLN A 33 -19.62 -4.04 -7.06
CA GLN A 33 -19.57 -5.39 -7.67
C GLN A 33 -20.32 -6.43 -6.85
N LEU A 34 -20.32 -6.30 -5.51
CA LEU A 34 -21.03 -7.22 -4.60
C LEU A 34 -22.52 -6.87 -4.42
N GLY A 35 -22.92 -5.64 -4.75
CA GLY A 35 -24.28 -5.13 -4.56
C GLY A 35 -24.64 -4.82 -3.10
N HIS A 36 -23.66 -4.81 -2.18
CA HIS A 36 -23.86 -4.45 -0.78
C HIS A 36 -22.59 -3.91 -0.14
N LYS A 37 -22.76 -3.15 0.96
CA LYS A 37 -21.65 -2.66 1.79
C LYS A 37 -20.96 -3.81 2.52
N ILE A 38 -19.66 -3.68 2.78
CA ILE A 38 -18.87 -4.67 3.52
C ILE A 38 -18.08 -4.00 4.65
N PRO A 39 -17.85 -4.70 5.78
CA PRO A 39 -16.88 -4.23 6.77
C PRO A 39 -15.52 -4.04 6.09
N ASN A 40 -14.92 -2.88 6.24
CA ASN A 40 -13.61 -2.60 5.68
C ASN A 40 -12.84 -1.63 6.57
N ARG A 41 -11.52 -1.64 6.42
CA ARG A 41 -10.61 -0.68 7.05
C ARG A 41 -9.35 -0.57 6.24
N TYR A 42 -8.93 0.64 5.89
CA TYR A 42 -7.70 0.88 5.16
C TYR A 42 -6.68 1.66 5.98
N TYR A 43 -5.41 1.50 5.64
CA TYR A 43 -4.30 2.18 6.29
C TYR A 43 -3.27 2.69 5.27
N THR A 44 -2.57 3.75 5.66
CA THR A 44 -1.45 4.35 4.93
C THR A 44 -0.42 4.80 5.98
N ASP A 45 0.62 3.99 6.26
CA ASP A 45 1.72 4.26 7.21
C ASP A 45 1.34 4.62 8.68
N SER A 46 0.06 4.75 8.98
CA SER A 46 -0.49 5.22 10.26
C SER A 46 -1.13 4.11 11.10
N GLY A 47 -1.25 2.91 10.52
CA GLY A 47 -1.85 1.75 11.17
C GLY A 47 -0.83 0.92 11.97
N PRO A 48 -1.27 0.19 13.01
CA PRO A 48 -0.41 -0.72 13.76
C PRO A 48 -0.23 -2.06 13.01
N ILE A 49 0.28 -2.01 11.78
CA ILE A 49 0.41 -3.18 10.89
C ILE A 49 1.80 -3.25 10.24
N LEU A 50 2.21 -4.46 9.83
CA LEU A 50 3.48 -4.69 9.12
C LEU A 50 3.26 -4.60 7.60
N GLU A 51 3.03 -3.39 7.08
CA GLU A 51 2.72 -3.11 5.67
C GLU A 51 3.66 -3.80 4.68
N ARG A 52 4.98 -3.71 4.90
CA ARG A 52 5.99 -4.29 4.00
C ARG A 52 5.94 -5.82 3.97
N GLU A 53 5.61 -6.46 5.09
CA GLU A 53 5.47 -7.92 5.16
C GLU A 53 4.20 -8.36 4.43
N LEU A 54 3.09 -7.64 4.63
CA LEU A 54 1.83 -7.90 3.92
C LEU A 54 2.03 -7.73 2.41
N ALA A 55 2.73 -6.68 1.99
CA ALA A 55 3.03 -6.44 0.59
C ALA A 55 3.92 -7.54 -0.02
N GLN A 56 4.92 -8.05 0.71
CA GLN A 56 5.70 -9.22 0.25
C GLN A 56 4.82 -10.47 0.09
N ARG A 57 3.95 -10.74 1.08
CA ARG A 57 3.01 -11.86 1.03
C ARG A 57 2.00 -11.74 -0.11
N ALA A 58 1.63 -10.52 -0.49
CA ALA A 58 0.80 -10.21 -1.65
C ALA A 58 1.58 -10.19 -2.99
N GLY A 59 2.82 -10.71 -3.02
CA GLY A 59 3.57 -10.85 -4.27
C GLY A 59 4.15 -9.53 -4.80
N LEU A 60 4.15 -8.44 -4.04
CA LEU A 60 4.54 -7.12 -4.56
C LEU A 60 6.06 -6.92 -4.66
N GLY A 61 6.86 -7.75 -4.01
CA GLY A 61 8.33 -7.64 -4.02
C GLY A 61 8.98 -8.33 -2.82
N TRP A 62 10.26 -8.03 -2.58
CA TRP A 62 11.01 -8.57 -1.45
C TRP A 62 11.47 -7.45 -0.51
N ILE A 63 11.69 -7.79 0.76
CA ILE A 63 12.27 -6.86 1.73
C ILE A 63 13.80 -6.88 1.60
N GLY A 64 14.36 -5.75 1.16
CA GLY A 64 15.80 -5.58 1.02
C GLY A 64 16.53 -5.51 2.37
N LYS A 65 17.87 -5.62 2.34
CA LYS A 65 18.72 -5.40 3.54
C LYS A 65 18.62 -3.98 4.12
N ASN A 66 18.09 -3.04 3.35
CA ASN A 66 17.78 -1.68 3.76
C ASN A 66 16.35 -1.53 4.33
N SER A 67 15.66 -2.66 4.58
CA SER A 67 14.31 -2.75 5.13
C SER A 67 13.18 -2.21 4.25
N MET A 68 13.46 -1.82 3.01
CA MET A 68 12.44 -1.38 2.05
C MET A 68 11.87 -2.57 1.29
N LEU A 69 10.58 -2.51 0.96
CA LEU A 69 10.03 -3.37 -0.08
C LEU A 69 10.60 -2.92 -1.43
N ILE A 70 11.14 -3.85 -2.20
CA ILE A 70 11.66 -3.63 -3.54
C ILE A 70 10.80 -4.41 -4.51
N ASN A 71 10.09 -3.69 -5.38
CA ASN A 71 9.37 -4.24 -6.50
C ASN A 71 10.33 -4.45 -7.68
N PRO A 72 10.29 -5.60 -8.39
CA PRO A 72 11.22 -5.90 -9.48
C PRO A 72 11.14 -4.92 -10.66
N LYS A 73 10.01 -4.24 -10.86
CA LYS A 73 9.81 -3.29 -11.96
C LYS A 73 9.89 -1.83 -11.49
N ALA A 74 9.40 -1.53 -10.28
CA ALA A 74 9.26 -0.16 -9.78
C ALA A 74 10.36 0.28 -8.81
N GLY A 75 11.29 -0.59 -8.42
CA GLY A 75 12.30 -0.27 -7.41
C GLY A 75 11.65 -0.15 -6.03
N SER A 76 11.99 0.86 -5.25
CA SER A 76 11.41 1.08 -3.90
C SER A 76 10.85 2.49 -3.70
N THR A 77 10.69 3.26 -4.79
CA THR A 77 10.22 4.65 -4.75
C THR A 77 8.72 4.70 -5.04
N PHE A 78 7.94 4.08 -4.17
CA PHE A 78 6.48 4.07 -4.19
C PHE A 78 5.96 4.04 -2.75
N PHE A 79 4.68 4.33 -2.57
CA PHE A 79 3.99 4.22 -1.29
C PHE A 79 3.25 2.89 -1.18
N LEU A 80 3.15 2.37 0.04
CA LEU A 80 2.31 1.24 0.37
C LEU A 80 1.02 1.71 1.02
N ALA A 81 -0.03 0.92 0.81
CA ALA A 81 -1.33 1.10 1.42
C ALA A 81 -2.07 -0.25 1.38
N GLU A 82 -2.94 -0.47 2.35
CA GLU A 82 -3.65 -1.73 2.53
C GLU A 82 -5.13 -1.47 2.77
N ILE A 83 -5.96 -2.41 2.31
CA ILE A 83 -7.38 -2.46 2.60
C ILE A 83 -7.69 -3.82 3.21
N PHE A 84 -8.11 -3.83 4.48
CA PHE A 84 -8.70 -4.99 5.13
C PHE A 84 -10.17 -5.05 4.75
N LEU A 85 -10.60 -6.19 4.23
CA LEU A 85 -11.96 -6.41 3.77
C LEU A 85 -12.59 -7.54 4.59
N GLY A 86 -13.87 -7.40 4.92
CA GLY A 86 -14.68 -8.41 5.61
C GLY A 86 -15.22 -9.49 4.68
N ILE A 87 -14.49 -9.80 3.61
CA ILE A 87 -14.81 -10.82 2.61
C ILE A 87 -13.57 -11.67 2.36
N GLU A 88 -13.77 -12.90 1.91
CA GLU A 88 -12.68 -13.77 1.49
C GLU A 88 -12.25 -13.42 0.05
N LEU A 89 -10.95 -13.39 -0.20
CA LEU A 89 -10.36 -13.24 -1.52
C LEU A 89 -9.32 -14.35 -1.71
N GLU A 90 -9.23 -14.87 -2.93
CA GLU A 90 -8.15 -15.79 -3.27
C GLU A 90 -6.80 -15.05 -3.14
N PRO A 91 -5.86 -15.54 -2.34
CA PRO A 91 -4.59 -14.88 -2.13
C PRO A 91 -3.69 -15.03 -3.36
N ASP A 92 -2.92 -13.98 -3.66
CA ASP A 92 -1.80 -14.08 -4.58
C ASP A 92 -0.67 -14.96 -4.02
N GLU A 93 0.20 -15.44 -4.90
CA GLU A 93 1.43 -16.11 -4.47
C GLU A 93 2.39 -15.11 -3.81
N SER A 94 2.92 -15.49 -2.64
CA SER A 94 3.95 -14.70 -1.97
C SER A 94 5.18 -14.56 -2.85
N PHE A 95 5.82 -13.39 -2.81
CA PHE A 95 7.00 -13.15 -3.61
C PHE A 95 8.16 -14.04 -3.13
N SER A 96 8.68 -14.88 -4.03
CA SER A 96 9.87 -15.69 -3.80
C SER A 96 11.11 -15.04 -4.42
N THR A 97 12.17 -14.88 -3.63
CA THR A 97 13.49 -14.41 -4.11
C THR A 97 14.37 -15.53 -4.62
#